data_AF-A0A7C0WCX0-F1
#
_entry.id   AF-A0A7C0WCX0-F1
#
_cell.length_a   1.000
_cell.length_b   1.000
_cell.length_c   1.000
_cell.angle_alpha   90.00
_cell.angle_beta   90.00
_cell.angle_gamma   90.00
#
_symmetry.space_group_name_H-M   'P 1'
#
loop_
_entity.id
_entity.type
_entity.pdbx_description
1 polymer ?
#
loop_
_entity_poly.entity_id
_entity_poly.type
_entity_poly.pdbx_seq_one_letter_code
_entity_poly.pdbx_strand_id
1 'polypeptide(L)'
;MLELAVKGTKRYWSWVVLLLIIIGIGFSAYLMQLKTGLGITGMSRDVSWGFYIAQFTFLVGVAAGGVMVVLPYYLHHYKAFGRITILGEFLAIASVTMCLLFIIVDLGQPMRALNVIFYATPTSVLFWDMIVLNGYLFLNILIGWNVLEAERNNVPPPKWLKPFTYISIPWAIGI
;
A
#
# COMPACT_ATOMS: atom_id res chain seq x y z
N MET A 1 -16.65 1.73 -12.68
CA MET A 1 -15.97 0.69 -11.86
C MET A 1 -16.42 0.73 -10.40
N LEU A 2 -16.48 1.90 -9.77
CA LEU A 2 -16.92 2.04 -8.37
C LEU A 2 -18.41 1.71 -8.13
N GLU A 3 -19.25 1.81 -9.15
CA GLU A 3 -20.69 1.49 -9.04
C GLU A 3 -20.97 0.03 -8.65
N LEU A 4 -20.06 -0.90 -8.99
CA LEU A 4 -20.19 -2.31 -8.60
C LEU A 4 -19.82 -2.53 -7.14
N ALA A 5 -18.99 -1.66 -6.54
CA ALA A 5 -18.65 -1.75 -5.13
C ALA A 5 -19.86 -1.42 -4.22
N VAL A 6 -20.83 -0.65 -4.72
CA VAL A 6 -22.04 -0.26 -3.97
C VAL A 6 -23.18 -1.26 -4.18
N LYS A 7 -23.03 -2.22 -5.10
CA LYS A 7 -24.02 -3.27 -5.38
C LYS A 7 -23.61 -4.56 -4.68
N GLY A 8 -24.24 -4.86 -3.54
CA GLY A 8 -23.90 -6.04 -2.73
C GLY A 8 -25.11 -6.68 -2.05
N THR A 9 -24.95 -7.96 -1.70
CA THR A 9 -25.94 -8.72 -0.92
C THR A 9 -25.93 -8.29 0.55
N LYS A 10 -26.93 -8.71 1.34
CA LYS A 10 -26.96 -8.44 2.79
C LYS A 10 -25.68 -8.88 3.50
N ARG A 11 -25.10 -10.04 3.12
CA ARG A 11 -23.83 -10.55 3.68
C ARG A 11 -22.65 -9.63 3.38
N TYR A 12 -22.57 -9.11 2.15
CA TYR A 12 -21.53 -8.14 1.76
C TYR A 12 -21.60 -6.89 2.64
N TRP A 13 -22.78 -6.31 2.79
CA TRP A 13 -22.96 -5.12 3.62
C TRP A 13 -22.70 -5.37 5.10
N SER A 14 -23.11 -6.52 5.65
CA SER A 14 -22.76 -6.93 7.02
C SER A 14 -21.24 -7.00 7.22
N TRP A 15 -20.51 -7.53 6.24
CA TRP A 15 -19.04 -7.59 6.29
C TRP A 15 -18.41 -6.20 6.25
N VAL A 16 -18.88 -5.32 5.36
CA VAL A 16 -18.40 -3.93 5.27
C VAL A 16 -18.64 -3.17 6.57
N VAL A 17 -19.83 -3.28 7.17
CA VAL A 17 -20.15 -2.62 8.44
C VAL A 17 -19.24 -3.13 9.56
N LEU A 18 -18.99 -4.45 9.64
CA LEU A 18 -18.08 -5.02 10.62
C LEU A 18 -16.66 -4.46 10.48
N LEU A 19 -16.14 -4.37 9.25
CA LEU A 19 -14.82 -3.76 8.99
C LEU A 19 -14.78 -2.29 9.38
N LEU A 20 -15.85 -1.52 9.07
CA LEU A 20 -15.95 -0.11 9.46
C LEU A 20 -15.98 0.08 10.98
N ILE A 21 -16.62 -0.81 11.73
CA ILE A 21 -16.60 -0.79 13.19
C ILE A 21 -15.17 -0.99 13.71
N ILE A 22 -14.44 -1.98 13.18
CA ILE A 22 -13.04 -2.24 13.56
C ILE A 22 -12.15 -1.03 13.25
N ILE A 23 -12.31 -0.43 12.06
CA ILE A 23 -11.61 0.80 11.67
C ILE A 23 -11.96 1.95 12.63
N GLY A 24 -13.23 2.10 13.00
CA GLY A 24 -13.70 3.12 13.94
C GLY A 24 -13.07 2.96 15.33
N ILE A 25 -12.96 1.73 15.83
CA ILE A 25 -12.26 1.43 17.09
C ILE A 25 -10.79 1.81 16.98
N GLY A 26 -10.10 1.37 15.91
CA GLY A 26 -8.70 1.72 15.68
C GLY A 26 -8.46 3.23 15.57
N PHE A 27 -9.34 3.94 14.86
CA PHE A 27 -9.28 5.39 14.74
C PHE A 27 -9.50 6.09 16.08
N SER A 28 -10.43 5.62 16.91
CA SER A 28 -10.63 6.18 18.26
C SER A 28 -9.40 6.01 19.15
N ALA A 29 -8.72 4.86 19.08
CA ALA A 29 -7.46 4.63 19.78
C ALA A 29 -6.34 5.55 19.26
N TYR A 30 -6.28 5.76 17.95
CA TYR A 30 -5.34 6.73 17.36
C TYR A 30 -5.58 8.16 17.83
N LEU A 31 -6.85 8.60 17.94
CA LEU A 31 -7.17 9.92 18.50
C LEU A 31 -6.72 10.08 19.95
N MET A 32 -6.79 9.00 20.75
CA MET A 32 -6.22 8.99 22.11
C MET A 32 -4.69 9.09 22.07
N GLN A 33 -4.03 8.34 21.19
CA GLN A 33 -2.58 8.43 20.99
C GLN A 33 -2.12 9.83 20.62
N LEU A 34 -2.85 10.55 19.76
CA LEU A 34 -2.50 11.93 19.39
C LEU A 34 -2.53 12.90 20.57
N LYS A 35 -3.37 12.64 21.59
CA LYS A 35 -3.47 13.48 22.79
C LYS A 35 -2.45 13.11 23.86
N THR A 36 -2.28 11.81 24.09
CA THR A 36 -1.44 11.28 25.18
C THR A 36 0.02 11.08 24.75
N GLY A 37 0.29 11.06 23.45
CA GLY A 37 1.59 10.78 22.86
C GLY A 37 1.82 9.28 22.60
N LEU A 38 2.95 8.97 21.95
CA LEU A 38 3.32 7.62 21.52
C LEU A 38 3.56 6.63 22.67
N GLY A 39 3.73 7.10 23.91
CA GLY A 39 3.96 6.22 25.06
C GLY A 39 2.82 5.22 25.33
N ILE A 40 1.60 5.52 24.88
CA ILE A 40 0.45 4.59 24.99
C ILE A 40 0.65 3.29 24.21
N THR A 41 1.54 3.29 23.22
CA THR A 41 1.84 2.12 22.38
C THR A 41 2.77 1.11 23.06
N GLY A 42 3.28 1.43 24.25
CA GLY A 42 4.25 0.59 24.96
C GLY A 42 5.69 0.73 24.48
N MET A 43 5.97 1.69 23.58
CA MET A 43 7.33 2.05 23.21
C MET A 43 8.06 2.69 24.40
N SER A 44 9.36 2.41 24.48
CA SER A 44 10.25 2.93 25.53
C SER A 44 11.42 3.67 24.90
N ARG A 45 12.29 4.26 25.72
CA ARG A 45 13.52 4.88 25.21
C ARG A 45 14.45 3.87 24.56
N ASP A 46 14.47 2.65 25.07
CA ASP A 46 15.36 1.58 24.59
C ASP A 46 14.74 0.82 23.42
N VAL A 47 13.40 0.80 23.32
CA VAL A 47 12.65 0.25 22.18
C VAL A 47 11.78 1.36 21.59
N SER A 48 12.41 2.16 20.74
CA SER A 48 11.79 3.34 20.11
C SER A 48 10.89 3.01 18.93
N TRP A 49 10.96 1.79 18.40
CA TRP A 49 10.11 1.27 17.31
C TRP A 49 9.37 0.03 17.78
N GLY A 50 8.04 0.16 17.84
CA GLY A 50 7.14 -0.89 18.32
C GLY A 50 6.34 -1.53 17.20
N PHE A 51 5.05 -1.76 17.49
CA PHE A 51 4.15 -2.52 16.63
C PHE A 51 3.95 -1.89 15.24
N TYR A 52 3.96 -0.57 15.12
CA TYR A 52 3.75 0.11 13.84
C TYR A 52 4.86 -0.19 12.83
N ILE A 53 6.12 -0.04 13.23
CA ILE A 53 7.26 -0.32 12.34
C ILE A 53 7.38 -1.82 12.06
N ALA A 54 7.09 -2.69 13.03
CA ALA A 54 7.06 -4.13 12.78
C ALA A 54 6.02 -4.52 11.70
N GLN A 55 4.81 -3.95 11.79
CA GLN A 55 3.74 -4.20 10.80
C GLN A 55 4.02 -3.55 9.44
N PHE A 56 4.64 -2.38 9.46
CA PHE A 56 5.16 -1.75 8.24
C PHE A 56 6.11 -2.69 7.49
N THR A 57 7.16 -3.21 8.15
CA THR A 57 8.13 -4.12 7.51
C THR A 57 7.46 -5.41 7.01
N PHE A 58 6.50 -5.94 7.78
CA PHE A 58 5.72 -7.10 7.35
C PHE A 58 4.93 -6.82 6.05
N LEU A 59 4.21 -5.70 5.99
CA LEU A 59 3.38 -5.35 4.84
C LEU A 59 4.19 -4.94 3.61
N VAL A 60 5.38 -4.38 3.79
CA VAL A 60 6.36 -4.21 2.70
C VAL A 60 6.69 -5.58 2.08
N GLY A 61 6.96 -6.59 2.91
CA GLY A 61 7.16 -7.96 2.43
C GLY A 61 5.95 -8.54 1.70
N VAL A 62 4.73 -8.29 2.18
CA VAL A 62 3.49 -8.69 1.49
C VAL A 62 3.35 -7.98 0.13
N ALA A 63 3.67 -6.69 0.07
CA ALA A 63 3.62 -5.91 -1.17
C ALA A 63 4.64 -6.43 -2.21
N ALA A 64 5.87 -6.73 -1.79
CA ALA A 64 6.89 -7.33 -2.63
C ALA A 64 6.49 -8.73 -3.13
N GLY A 65 5.86 -9.52 -2.25
CA GLY A 65 5.29 -10.83 -2.62
C GLY A 65 4.24 -10.74 -3.73
N GLY A 66 3.43 -9.68 -3.75
CA GLY A 66 2.49 -9.39 -4.83
C GLY A 66 3.18 -9.30 -6.20
N VAL A 67 4.34 -8.63 -6.29
CA VAL A 67 5.11 -8.47 -7.53
C VAL A 67 5.75 -9.76 -7.99
N MET A 68 6.22 -10.59 -7.05
CA MET A 68 6.80 -11.89 -7.38
C MET A 68 5.82 -12.80 -8.14
N VAL A 69 4.53 -12.70 -7.84
CA VAL A 69 3.47 -13.44 -8.55
C VAL A 69 3.18 -12.85 -9.93
N VAL A 70 3.42 -11.56 -10.09
CA VAL A 70 3.13 -10.76 -11.28
C VAL A 70 4.27 -10.83 -12.33
N LEU A 71 5.50 -11.02 -11.87
CA LEU A 71 6.72 -11.13 -12.69
C LEU A 71 6.64 -12.17 -13.83
N PRO A 72 6.18 -13.42 -13.61
CA PRO A 72 6.09 -14.42 -14.67
C PRO A 72 5.13 -14.04 -15.81
N TYR A 73 4.06 -13.31 -15.51
CA TYR A 73 3.13 -12.84 -16.53
C TYR A 73 3.79 -11.81 -17.46
N TYR A 74 4.52 -10.85 -16.88
CA TYR A 74 5.12 -9.77 -17.64
C TYR A 74 6.40 -10.18 -18.38
N LEU A 75 7.23 -11.03 -17.78
CA LEU A 75 8.50 -11.47 -18.38
C LEU A 75 8.37 -12.71 -19.26
N HIS A 76 7.56 -13.69 -18.86
CA HIS A 76 7.45 -14.98 -19.56
C HIS A 76 6.15 -15.13 -20.36
N HIS A 77 5.33 -14.08 -20.44
CA HIS A 77 4.06 -14.05 -21.20
C HIS A 77 3.10 -15.21 -20.87
N TYR A 78 3.17 -15.71 -19.63
CA TYR A 78 2.39 -16.87 -19.23
C TYR A 78 0.95 -16.45 -18.89
N LYS A 79 0.04 -16.60 -19.86
CA LYS A 79 -1.36 -16.11 -19.79
C LYS A 79 -2.14 -16.60 -18.57
N ALA A 80 -1.78 -17.74 -17.98
CA ALA A 80 -2.46 -18.27 -16.79
C ALA A 80 -2.34 -17.34 -15.57
N PHE A 81 -1.28 -16.52 -15.48
CA PHE A 81 -1.09 -15.57 -14.39
C PHE A 81 -1.86 -14.25 -14.57
N GLY A 82 -2.46 -13.96 -15.72
CA GLY A 82 -3.07 -12.64 -15.99
C GLY A 82 -4.13 -12.21 -14.97
N ARG A 83 -5.01 -13.12 -14.55
CA ARG A 83 -6.03 -12.85 -13.51
C ARG A 83 -5.44 -12.76 -12.10
N ILE A 84 -4.39 -13.52 -11.84
CA ILE A 84 -3.69 -13.51 -10.55
C ILE A 84 -2.87 -12.24 -10.41
N THR A 85 -2.31 -11.73 -11.51
CA THR A 85 -1.59 -10.46 -11.58
C THR A 85 -2.44 -9.29 -11.10
N ILE A 86 -3.70 -9.22 -11.54
CA ILE A 86 -4.64 -8.17 -11.09
C ILE A 86 -4.82 -8.22 -9.57
N LEU A 87 -5.04 -9.41 -9.01
CA LEU A 87 -5.18 -9.58 -7.56
C LEU A 87 -3.89 -9.22 -6.81
N GLY A 88 -2.72 -9.57 -7.37
CA GLY A 88 -1.42 -9.22 -6.82
C GLY A 88 -1.17 -7.72 -6.79
N GLU A 89 -1.51 -7.00 -7.86
CA GLU A 89 -1.37 -5.54 -7.94
C GLU A 89 -2.31 -4.83 -6.95
N PHE A 90 -3.56 -5.26 -6.83
CA PHE A 90 -4.48 -4.68 -5.83
C PHE A 90 -4.05 -4.98 -4.38
N LEU A 91 -3.50 -6.17 -4.12
CA LEU A 91 -2.91 -6.50 -2.82
C LEU A 91 -1.73 -5.58 -2.51
N ALA A 92 -0.84 -5.34 -3.48
CA ALA A 92 0.28 -4.43 -3.32
C ALA A 92 -0.19 -2.99 -3.01
N ILE A 93 -1.21 -2.47 -3.71
CA ILE A 93 -1.79 -1.15 -3.43
C ILE A 93 -2.29 -1.07 -1.98
N ALA A 94 -3.07 -2.06 -1.54
CA ALA A 94 -3.61 -2.09 -0.18
C ALA A 94 -2.50 -2.16 0.88
N SER A 95 -1.51 -3.04 0.69
CA SER A 95 -0.38 -3.20 1.61
C SER A 95 0.46 -1.93 1.71
N VAL A 96 0.83 -1.32 0.57
CA VAL A 96 1.65 -0.10 0.55
C VAL A 96 0.90 1.10 1.15
N THR A 97 -0.41 1.19 0.91
CA THR A 97 -1.25 2.22 1.55
C THR A 97 -1.21 2.08 3.07
N MET A 98 -1.32 0.85 3.59
CA MET A 98 -1.18 0.58 5.02
C MET A 98 0.23 0.88 5.54
N CYS A 99 1.29 0.59 4.78
CA CYS A 99 2.67 0.97 5.13
C CYS A 99 2.80 2.48 5.34
N LEU A 100 2.30 3.28 4.40
CA LEU A 100 2.31 4.75 4.50
C LEU A 100 1.52 5.24 5.71
N LEU A 101 0.37 4.64 5.99
CA LEU A 101 -0.43 4.98 7.17
C LEU A 101 0.30 4.66 8.47
N PHE A 102 1.00 3.51 8.56
CA PHE A 102 1.79 3.17 9.74
C PHE A 102 2.92 4.15 9.99
N ILE A 103 3.63 4.58 8.94
CA ILE A 103 4.67 5.62 9.07
C ILE A 103 4.06 6.92 9.61
N ILE A 104 2.92 7.36 9.07
CA ILE A 104 2.27 8.60 9.52
C ILE A 104 1.79 8.51 10.97
N VAL A 105 1.24 7.36 11.37
CA VAL A 105 0.75 7.14 12.74
C VAL A 105 1.89 7.03 13.75
N ASP A 106 3.04 6.48 13.34
CA ASP A 106 4.25 6.38 14.17
C ASP A 106 4.94 7.73 14.38
N LEU A 107 4.66 8.74 13.55
CA LEU A 107 5.16 10.09 13.78
C LEU A 107 4.53 10.70 15.04
N GLY A 108 5.38 11.16 15.96
CA GLY A 108 4.92 11.86 17.16
C GLY A 108 4.20 13.19 16.87
N GLN A 109 4.43 13.78 15.69
CA GLN A 109 3.75 14.99 15.22
C GLN A 109 3.36 14.84 13.74
N PRO A 110 2.26 14.13 13.43
CA PRO A 110 1.88 13.83 12.05
C PRO A 110 1.50 15.08 11.25
N MET A 111 1.09 16.17 11.91
CA MET A 111 0.83 17.47 11.28
C MET A 111 2.04 18.04 10.53
N ARG A 112 3.26 17.55 10.83
CA ARG A 112 4.51 17.95 10.18
C ARG A 112 4.98 16.97 9.12
N ALA A 113 4.20 15.96 8.75
CA ALA A 113 4.61 14.94 7.77
C ALA A 113 5.02 15.56 6.41
N LEU A 114 4.35 16.63 5.98
CA LEU A 114 4.69 17.33 4.73
C LEU A 114 6.07 17.98 4.75
N ASN A 115 6.68 18.20 5.92
CA ASN A 115 8.03 18.74 6.01
C ASN A 115 9.06 17.81 5.38
N VAL A 116 8.81 16.51 5.30
CA VAL A 116 9.72 15.56 4.60
C VAL A 116 9.80 15.88 3.11
N ILE A 117 8.73 16.44 2.53
CA ILE A 117 8.67 16.87 1.13
C ILE A 117 9.30 18.26 0.96
N PHE A 118 8.92 19.21 1.82
CA PHE A 118 9.42 20.58 1.71
C PHE A 118 10.90 20.74 2.08
N TYR A 119 11.38 19.92 3.01
CA TYR A 119 12.76 19.90 3.48
C TYR A 119 13.37 18.53 3.18
N ALA A 120 13.54 18.28 1.89
CA ALA A 120 14.15 17.05 1.40
C ALA A 120 15.52 16.82 2.06
N THR A 121 15.70 15.64 2.66
CA THR A 121 16.94 15.23 3.33
C THR A 121 17.47 13.93 2.71
N PRO A 122 18.20 14.01 1.57
CA PRO A 122 18.65 12.83 0.83
C PRO A 122 19.65 11.94 1.59
N THR A 123 20.19 12.41 2.71
CA THR A 123 21.07 11.64 3.60
C THR A 123 20.30 10.67 4.50
N SER A 124 18.97 10.83 4.62
CA SER A 124 18.12 10.01 5.48
C SER A 124 17.53 8.83 4.72
N VAL A 125 17.62 7.63 5.31
CA VAL A 125 16.97 6.42 4.76
C VAL A 125 15.44 6.57 4.74
N LEU A 126 14.85 7.23 5.73
CA LEU A 126 13.40 7.47 5.79
C LEU A 126 12.91 8.38 4.66
N PHE A 127 13.76 9.28 4.16
CA PHE A 127 13.43 10.11 3.00
C PHE A 127 13.36 9.26 1.72
N TRP A 128 14.30 8.32 1.55
CA TRP A 128 14.27 7.37 0.43
C TRP A 128 13.10 6.41 0.53
N ASP A 129 12.79 5.92 1.73
CA ASP A 129 11.63 5.05 1.96
C ASP A 129 10.32 5.73 1.54
N MET A 130 10.14 7.01 1.90
CA MET A 130 9.02 7.82 1.42
C MET A 130 8.97 7.88 -0.12
N ILE A 131 10.10 8.15 -0.79
CA ILE A 131 10.15 8.23 -2.27
C ILE A 131 9.80 6.89 -2.90
N VAL A 132 10.40 5.81 -2.41
CA VAL A 132 10.22 4.47 -2.96
C VAL A 132 8.77 4.02 -2.79
N LEU A 133 8.20 4.12 -1.59
CA LEU A 133 6.83 3.71 -1.31
C LEU A 133 5.80 4.53 -2.11
N ASN A 134 5.95 5.85 -2.18
CA ASN A 134 5.03 6.69 -2.95
C ASN A 134 5.16 6.45 -4.46
N GLY A 135 6.39 6.32 -4.97
CA GLY A 135 6.64 5.99 -6.37
C GLY A 135 6.07 4.62 -6.74
N TYR A 136 6.25 3.64 -5.86
CA TYR A 136 5.71 2.30 -6.04
C TYR A 136 4.18 2.27 -6.00
N LEU A 137 3.55 2.99 -5.05
CA LEU A 137 2.10 3.12 -4.97
C LEU A 137 1.53 3.74 -6.26
N PHE A 138 2.17 4.82 -6.75
CA PHE A 138 1.76 5.46 -7.99
C PHE A 138 1.84 4.51 -9.19
N LEU A 139 2.95 3.77 -9.33
CA LEU A 139 3.11 2.77 -10.39
C LEU A 139 2.05 1.67 -10.29
N ASN A 140 1.78 1.13 -9.10
CA ASN A 140 0.77 0.09 -8.94
C ASN A 140 -0.65 0.58 -9.24
N ILE A 141 -1.01 1.80 -8.82
CA ILE A 141 -2.32 2.37 -9.16
C ILE A 141 -2.45 2.54 -10.67
N LEU A 142 -1.42 3.08 -11.33
CA LEU A 142 -1.43 3.29 -12.77
C LEU A 142 -1.52 1.97 -13.53
N ILE A 143 -0.71 0.97 -13.16
CA ILE A 143 -0.69 -0.33 -13.82
C ILE A 143 -1.99 -1.09 -13.52
N GLY A 144 -2.32 -1.27 -12.24
CA GLY A 144 -3.49 -2.02 -11.78
C GLY A 144 -4.81 -1.50 -12.31
N TRP A 145 -4.97 -0.17 -12.40
CA TRP A 145 -6.18 0.43 -12.96
C TRP A 145 -6.34 0.11 -14.45
N ASN A 146 -5.27 0.27 -15.24
CA ASN A 146 -5.31 0.02 -16.68
C ASN A 146 -5.42 -1.48 -17.01
N VAL A 147 -4.77 -2.35 -16.24
CA VAL A 147 -4.87 -3.80 -16.42
C VAL A 147 -6.27 -4.30 -16.05
N LEU A 148 -6.87 -3.77 -14.98
CA LEU A 148 -8.25 -4.07 -14.61
C LEU A 148 -9.24 -3.65 -15.71
N GLU A 149 -9.05 -2.46 -16.28
CA GLU A 149 -9.90 -1.96 -17.37
C GLU A 149 -9.76 -2.80 -18.64
N ALA A 150 -8.54 -3.22 -18.98
CA ALA A 150 -8.26 -4.09 -20.11
C ALA A 150 -8.93 -5.47 -19.94
N GLU A 151 -8.79 -6.10 -18.77
CA GLU A 151 -9.42 -7.39 -18.47
C GLU A 151 -10.95 -7.31 -18.54
N ARG A 152 -11.55 -6.24 -17.99
CA ARG A 152 -13.01 -6.03 -18.06
C ARG A 152 -13.51 -5.95 -19.50
N ASN A 153 -12.77 -5.25 -20.36
CA ASN A 153 -13.13 -5.08 -21.76
C ASN A 153 -12.69 -6.27 -22.63
N ASN A 154 -12.08 -7.31 -22.04
CA ASN A 154 -11.47 -8.46 -22.74
C ASN A 154 -10.48 -8.03 -23.85
N VAL A 155 -9.81 -6.89 -23.66
CA VAL A 155 -8.80 -6.37 -24.58
C VAL A 155 -7.40 -6.54 -23.97
N PRO A 156 -6.35 -6.70 -24.79
CA PRO A 156 -4.99 -6.75 -24.27
C PRO A 156 -4.62 -5.40 -23.61
N PRO A 157 -3.81 -5.43 -22.53
CA PRO A 157 -3.33 -4.21 -21.89
C PRO A 157 -2.62 -3.28 -22.89
N PRO A 158 -2.78 -1.94 -22.75
CA PRO A 158 -2.10 -0.98 -23.60
C PRO A 158 -0.58 -1.17 -23.64
N LYS A 159 0.02 -1.11 -24.83
CA LYS A 159 1.47 -1.30 -25.00
C LYS A 159 2.32 -0.24 -24.28
N TRP A 160 1.75 0.95 -24.01
CA TRP A 160 2.43 2.04 -23.31
C TRP A 160 2.65 1.76 -21.81
N LEU A 161 1.98 0.76 -21.22
CA LEU A 161 2.18 0.36 -19.82
C LEU A 161 3.47 -0.44 -19.62
N LYS A 162 3.97 -1.12 -20.65
CA LYS A 162 5.18 -1.94 -20.59
C LYS A 162 6.37 -1.23 -19.91
N PRO A 163 6.76 -0.01 -20.28
CA PRO A 163 7.87 0.68 -19.60
C PRO A 163 7.61 0.88 -18.10
N PHE A 164 6.40 1.25 -17.68
CA PHE A 164 6.05 1.43 -16.27
C PHE A 164 6.13 0.11 -15.50
N THR A 165 5.70 -0.98 -16.11
CA THR A 165 5.83 -2.33 -15.54
C THR A 165 7.29 -2.77 -15.39
N TYR A 166 8.15 -2.45 -16.36
CA TYR A 166 9.58 -2.75 -16.23
C TYR A 166 10.25 -1.90 -15.16
N ILE A 167 9.79 -0.66 -14.95
CA ILE A 167 10.28 0.23 -13.87
C ILE A 167 9.77 -0.26 -12.51
N SER A 168 8.55 -0.77 -12.41
CA SER A 168 7.97 -1.20 -11.13
C SER A 168 8.67 -2.42 -10.54
N ILE A 169 9.27 -3.29 -11.37
CA ILE A 169 10.00 -4.49 -10.91
C ILE A 169 11.23 -4.11 -10.05
N PRO A 170 12.20 -3.31 -10.52
CA PRO A 170 13.29 -2.83 -9.66
C PRO A 170 12.78 -2.00 -8.48
N TRP A 171 11.73 -1.21 -8.69
CA TRP A 171 11.14 -0.39 -7.63
C TRP A 171 10.58 -1.24 -6.49
N ALA A 172 10.04 -2.41 -6.80
CA ALA A 172 9.55 -3.39 -5.83
C ALA A 172 10.66 -4.06 -5.02
N ILE A 173 11.87 -4.16 -5.57
CA ILE A 173 13.05 -4.67 -4.86
C ILE A 173 13.64 -3.60 -3.94
N GLY A 174 13.41 -2.32 -4.26
CA GLY A 174 13.91 -1.18 -3.49
C GLY A 174 13.13 -0.86 -2.22
N ILE A 175 11.99 -1.53 -1.98
CA ILE A 175 11.16 -1.40 -0.78
C ILE A 175 11.58 -2.45 0.24
#